data_AF-A0A2M7YAN9-F1
#
_entry.id   AF-A0A2M7YAN9-F1
#
_cell.length_a   1.000
_cell.length_b   1.000
_cell.length_c   1.000
_cell.angle_alpha   90.00
_cell.angle_beta   90.00
_cell.angle_gamma   90.00
#
_symmetry.space_group_name_H-M   'P 1'
#
loop_
_entity.id
_entity.type
_entity.pdbx_description
1 polymer ?
#
loop_
_entity_poly.entity_id
_entity_poly.type
_entity_poly.pdbx_seq_one_letter_code
_entity_poly.pdbx_strand_id
1 'polypeptide(L)'
;GFPVALRDADIDVGLAPGAPTATRAMILRTDRRLGFDPTRPWALSVEAVRRHGAFMPQIGKAAFALEHVTDARFYLREAAVAPRAPWVEALLARRGDLIALAALLAGLFWVMARRMSWLAARRRYAAARLGALAGMTAFVGYWGQGQLSIVTPLGALRAGLEGRGLSFLLFDPFSLLLWIAVAVSLALWGRGLFCGWLCPYGAMQEASWRLGRRLGLPRLRVSARWDRRLKKVKYAVLAALGAAAVTSAAAMDAMVEVEPFKTAITMGFAREWPYALYALGWLALGMAAFKGFCRYVCPLGALLALGGLLRRRDWIARRPACGVPCQLCRARCAYQAITPDGAIQYDECFQCLDCVTIHDDPKQCVPLILADKRRRR
;
A
#
# COMPACT_ATOMS: atom_id res chain seq x y z
N GLY A 1 -38.48 -25.77 -7.37
CA GLY A 1 -37.57 -26.48 -6.43
C GLY A 1 -37.64 -27.96 -6.71
N PHE A 2 -36.67 -28.74 -6.21
CA PHE A 2 -36.77 -30.20 -6.28
C PHE A 2 -37.90 -30.70 -5.36
N PRO A 3 -38.67 -31.73 -5.75
CA PRO A 3 -39.70 -32.31 -4.89
C PRO A 3 -39.03 -32.92 -3.64
N VAL A 4 -39.44 -32.43 -2.47
CA VAL A 4 -38.96 -32.92 -1.18
C VAL A 4 -39.98 -33.94 -0.66
N ALA A 5 -39.55 -35.17 -0.43
CA ALA A 5 -40.43 -36.18 0.14
C ALA A 5 -40.72 -35.85 1.60
N LEU A 6 -42.02 -35.75 1.92
CA LEU A 6 -42.52 -35.69 3.29
C LEU A 6 -43.00 -37.09 3.69
N ARG A 7 -42.68 -37.51 4.91
CA ARG A 7 -43.13 -38.79 5.48
C ARG A 7 -43.90 -38.53 6.76
N ASP A 8 -44.82 -39.42 7.09
CA ASP A 8 -45.44 -39.41 8.40
C ASP A 8 -44.35 -39.62 9.48
N ALA A 9 -44.50 -38.91 10.58
CA ALA A 9 -43.68 -39.09 11.76
C ALA A 9 -44.17 -40.26 12.62
N ASP A 10 -45.37 -40.79 12.35
CA ASP A 10 -46.03 -41.85 13.13
C ASP A 10 -46.22 -41.43 14.60
N ILE A 11 -46.61 -40.17 14.83
CA ILE A 11 -46.83 -39.58 16.15
C ILE A 11 -48.30 -39.17 16.26
N ASP A 12 -48.98 -39.67 17.28
CA ASP A 12 -50.34 -39.22 17.62
C ASP A 12 -50.32 -37.77 18.09
N VAL A 13 -51.21 -36.96 17.52
CA VAL A 13 -51.28 -35.52 17.77
C VAL A 13 -52.62 -35.11 18.35
N GLY A 14 -52.58 -34.48 19.52
CA GLY A 14 -53.69 -33.72 20.08
C GLY A 14 -53.65 -32.27 19.58
N LEU A 15 -54.80 -31.72 19.20
CA LEU A 15 -54.93 -30.31 18.82
C LEU A 15 -55.28 -29.46 20.05
N ALA A 16 -54.83 -28.20 20.07
CA ALA A 16 -55.13 -27.27 21.14
C ALA A 16 -56.63 -26.90 21.18
N PRO A 17 -57.18 -26.52 22.35
CA PRO A 17 -58.57 -26.05 22.46
C PRO A 17 -58.83 -24.86 21.52
N GLY A 18 -59.79 -24.98 20.60
CA GLY A 18 -60.14 -23.96 19.60
C GLY A 18 -59.50 -24.15 18.21
N ALA A 19 -58.69 -25.19 18.00
CA ALA A 19 -58.26 -25.58 16.67
C ALA A 19 -59.42 -26.19 15.84
N PRO A 20 -59.39 -26.08 14.49
CA PRO A 20 -60.43 -26.67 13.64
C PRO A 20 -60.56 -28.18 13.88
N THR A 21 -61.80 -28.68 13.95
CA THR A 21 -62.08 -30.11 14.08
C THR A 21 -61.63 -30.84 12.82
N ALA A 22 -60.54 -31.60 12.92
CA ALA A 22 -60.01 -32.39 11.80
C ALA A 22 -60.34 -33.87 12.00
N THR A 23 -60.82 -34.53 10.95
CA THR A 23 -61.06 -35.99 10.94
C THR A 23 -59.77 -36.79 11.05
N ARG A 24 -58.63 -36.18 10.69
CA ARG A 24 -57.29 -36.78 10.79
C ARG A 24 -56.24 -35.68 10.94
N ALA A 25 -55.31 -35.85 11.86
CA ALA A 25 -54.13 -35.00 12.04
C ALA A 25 -52.88 -35.87 11.94
N MET A 26 -51.81 -35.34 11.34
CA MET A 26 -50.53 -36.04 11.18
C MET A 26 -49.38 -35.03 11.25
N ILE A 27 -48.21 -35.49 11.69
CA ILE A 27 -46.97 -34.70 11.64
C ILE A 27 -46.15 -35.20 10.46
N LEU A 28 -45.85 -34.30 9.52
CA LEU A 28 -44.97 -34.61 8.39
C LEU A 28 -43.53 -34.23 8.72
N ARG A 29 -42.60 -35.15 8.49
CA ARG A 29 -41.16 -34.95 8.64
C ARG A 29 -40.45 -35.08 7.29
N THR A 30 -39.32 -34.39 7.18
CA THR A 30 -38.42 -34.50 6.03
C THR A 30 -36.96 -34.48 6.49
N ASP A 31 -36.07 -35.02 5.66
CA ASP A 31 -34.64 -35.05 5.98
C ASP A 31 -34.06 -33.63 5.93
N ARG A 32 -33.41 -33.22 7.03
CA ARG A 32 -32.75 -31.91 7.15
C ARG A 32 -31.71 -31.66 6.04
N ARG A 33 -31.10 -32.72 5.50
CA ARG A 33 -30.12 -32.64 4.40
C ARG A 33 -30.72 -32.12 3.10
N LEU A 34 -32.04 -32.19 2.94
CA LEU A 34 -32.74 -31.70 1.74
C LEU A 34 -32.92 -30.17 1.74
N GLY A 35 -32.54 -29.48 2.83
CA GLY A 35 -32.52 -28.02 2.89
C GLY A 35 -33.88 -27.35 2.72
N PHE A 36 -34.97 -28.05 3.08
CA PHE A 36 -36.32 -27.52 2.98
C PHE A 36 -36.53 -26.34 3.95
N ASP A 37 -36.86 -25.18 3.40
CA ASP A 37 -37.15 -23.95 4.14
C ASP A 37 -38.67 -23.68 4.10
N PRO A 38 -39.41 -24.01 5.18
CA PRO A 38 -40.87 -23.87 5.22
C PRO A 38 -41.34 -22.40 5.23
N THR A 39 -40.44 -21.46 5.49
CA THR A 39 -40.75 -20.02 5.55
C THR A 39 -40.79 -19.35 4.17
N ARG A 40 -40.38 -20.05 3.12
CA ARG A 40 -40.51 -19.61 1.73
C ARG A 40 -41.83 -20.11 1.14
N PRO A 41 -42.33 -19.55 0.03
CA PRO A 41 -43.44 -20.14 -0.70
C PRO A 41 -43.12 -21.57 -1.16
N TRP A 42 -43.93 -22.52 -0.69
CA TRP A 42 -43.87 -23.92 -1.12
C TRP A 42 -45.27 -24.46 -1.39
N ALA A 43 -45.35 -25.53 -2.19
CA ALA A 43 -46.61 -26.20 -2.49
C ALA A 43 -46.57 -27.64 -1.97
N LEU A 44 -47.57 -28.02 -1.19
CA LEU A 44 -47.82 -29.41 -0.81
C LEU A 44 -48.63 -30.09 -1.92
N SER A 45 -48.05 -31.09 -2.58
CA SER A 45 -48.79 -31.94 -3.52
C SER A 45 -49.16 -33.27 -2.88
N VAL A 46 -50.44 -33.62 -2.89
CA VAL A 46 -50.97 -34.93 -2.47
C VAL A 46 -51.50 -35.65 -3.70
N GLU A 47 -50.90 -36.79 -4.04
CA GLU A 47 -51.34 -37.65 -5.13
C GLU A 47 -52.26 -38.75 -4.58
N ALA A 48 -53.55 -38.67 -4.90
CA ALA A 48 -54.52 -39.71 -4.59
C ALA A 48 -54.58 -40.71 -5.75
N VAL A 49 -54.28 -41.98 -5.44
CA VAL A 49 -54.26 -43.07 -6.43
C VAL A 49 -55.39 -44.05 -6.13
N ARG A 50 -56.31 -44.24 -7.08
CA ARG A 50 -57.41 -45.19 -6.98
C ARG A 50 -57.28 -46.27 -8.04
N ARG A 51 -57.34 -47.53 -7.61
CA ARG A 51 -57.36 -48.69 -8.51
C ARG A 51 -58.80 -49.12 -8.77
N HIS A 52 -59.19 -49.22 -10.03
CA HIS A 52 -60.52 -49.67 -10.44
C HIS A 52 -60.45 -51.07 -11.08
N GLY A 53 -61.24 -52.02 -10.55
CA GLY A 53 -61.33 -53.40 -11.04
C GLY A 53 -60.43 -54.40 -10.29
N ALA A 54 -60.87 -55.67 -10.20
CA ALA A 54 -60.12 -56.74 -9.53
C ALA A 54 -59.17 -57.51 -10.47
N PHE A 55 -59.43 -57.48 -11.78
CA PHE A 55 -58.60 -58.09 -12.82
C PHE A 55 -58.10 -56.98 -13.76
N MET A 56 -56.77 -56.82 -13.88
CA MET A 56 -56.10 -55.70 -14.57
C MET A 56 -56.58 -54.30 -14.13
N PRO A 57 -56.26 -53.88 -12.89
CA PRO A 57 -56.75 -52.62 -12.35
C PRO A 57 -56.25 -51.41 -13.14
N GLN A 58 -57.18 -50.55 -13.57
CA GLN A 58 -56.83 -49.23 -14.11
C GLN A 58 -56.53 -48.28 -12.96
N ILE A 59 -55.38 -47.60 -13.03
CA ILE A 59 -54.91 -46.69 -11.99
C ILE A 59 -55.35 -45.26 -12.36
N GLY A 60 -56.40 -44.78 -11.68
CA GLY A 60 -56.77 -43.36 -11.69
C GLY A 60 -55.88 -42.57 -10.73
N LYS A 61 -55.36 -41.42 -11.17
CA LYS A 61 -54.53 -40.53 -10.36
C LYS A 61 -55.13 -39.13 -10.35
N ALA A 62 -55.23 -38.53 -9.17
CA ALA A 62 -55.58 -37.13 -9.00
C ALA A 62 -54.53 -36.45 -8.10
N ALA A 63 -54.07 -35.27 -8.48
CA ALA A 63 -53.10 -34.49 -7.70
C ALA A 63 -53.79 -33.24 -7.14
N PHE A 64 -53.62 -33.02 -5.84
CA PHE A 64 -54.11 -31.84 -5.12
C PHE A 64 -52.91 -31.02 -4.66
N ALA A 65 -52.86 -29.74 -5.02
CA ALA A 65 -51.78 -28.84 -4.63
C ALA A 65 -52.32 -27.77 -3.65
N LEU A 66 -51.60 -27.56 -2.55
CA LEU A 66 -51.86 -26.50 -1.59
C LEU A 66 -50.62 -25.61 -1.48
N GLU A 67 -50.74 -24.35 -1.86
CA GLU A 67 -49.69 -23.37 -1.61
C GLU A 67 -49.70 -22.96 -0.13
N HIS A 68 -48.52 -22.95 0.48
CA HIS A 68 -48.37 -22.63 1.88
C HIS A 68 -47.08 -21.83 2.14
N VAL A 69 -47.15 -20.94 3.11
CA VAL A 69 -46.02 -20.22 3.69
C VAL A 69 -46.23 -20.25 5.20
N THR A 70 -45.31 -20.84 5.93
CA THR A 70 -45.35 -20.77 7.40
C THR A 70 -44.71 -19.47 7.88
N ASP A 71 -45.31 -18.83 8.88
CA ASP A 71 -44.77 -17.64 9.50
C ASP A 71 -43.40 -17.95 10.17
N ALA A 72 -42.41 -17.10 9.89
CA ALA A 72 -41.06 -17.23 10.40
C ALA A 72 -40.99 -17.21 11.95
N ARG A 73 -42.00 -16.66 12.64
CA ARG A 73 -42.08 -16.63 14.11
C ARG A 73 -42.03 -18.01 14.78
N PHE A 74 -42.38 -19.07 14.04
CA PHE A 74 -42.40 -20.44 14.56
C PHE A 74 -41.05 -21.17 14.40
N TYR A 75 -40.04 -20.52 13.82
CA TYR A 75 -38.74 -21.12 13.54
C TYR A 75 -37.60 -20.30 14.15
N LEU A 76 -36.68 -20.99 14.84
CA LEU A 76 -35.41 -20.40 15.29
C LEU A 76 -34.47 -20.30 14.08
N ARG A 77 -34.29 -19.09 13.54
CA ARG A 77 -33.26 -18.81 12.54
C ARG A 77 -32.00 -18.36 13.26
N GLU A 78 -30.89 -19.04 13.01
CA GLU A 78 -29.59 -18.41 13.23
C GLU A 78 -29.53 -17.18 12.32
N ALA A 79 -29.38 -16.00 12.92
CA ALA A 79 -29.27 -14.77 12.16
C ALA A 79 -28.09 -14.92 11.19
N ALA A 80 -28.36 -14.86 9.89
CA ALA A 80 -27.32 -14.89 8.89
C ALA A 80 -26.36 -13.73 9.21
N VAL A 81 -25.12 -14.06 9.60
CA VAL A 81 -24.09 -13.05 9.84
C VAL A 81 -23.90 -12.33 8.52
N ALA A 82 -24.35 -11.07 8.46
CA ALA A 82 -24.19 -10.26 7.27
C ALA A 82 -22.68 -10.20 6.94
N PRO A 83 -22.25 -10.64 5.75
CA PRO A 83 -20.84 -10.59 5.40
C PRO A 83 -20.40 -9.12 5.43
N ARG A 84 -19.34 -8.85 6.18
CA ARG A 84 -18.80 -7.49 6.28
C ARG A 84 -18.24 -7.10 4.92
N ALA A 85 -18.22 -5.79 4.64
CA ALA A 85 -17.57 -5.31 3.44
C ALA A 85 -16.07 -5.70 3.48
N PRO A 86 -15.46 -6.20 2.39
CA PRO A 86 -14.09 -6.72 2.41
C PRO A 86 -13.03 -5.74 2.92
N TRP A 87 -13.22 -4.44 2.69
CA TRP A 87 -12.30 -3.40 3.17
C TRP A 87 -12.34 -3.25 4.72
N VAL A 88 -13.49 -3.51 5.34
CA VAL A 88 -13.63 -3.51 6.81
C VAL A 88 -12.87 -4.69 7.39
N GLU A 89 -12.97 -5.86 6.75
CA GLU A 89 -12.21 -7.04 7.17
C GLU A 89 -10.71 -6.82 7.03
N ALA A 90 -10.25 -6.23 5.92
CA ALA A 90 -8.85 -5.87 5.73
C ALA A 90 -8.35 -4.89 6.82
N LEU A 91 -9.15 -3.89 7.18
CA LEU A 91 -8.82 -2.92 8.23
C LEU A 91 -8.73 -3.58 9.62
N LEU A 92 -9.70 -4.44 9.95
CA LEU A 92 -9.73 -5.14 11.24
C LEU A 92 -8.60 -6.16 11.36
N ALA A 93 -8.31 -6.90 10.29
CA ALA A 93 -7.24 -7.88 10.23
C ALA A 93 -5.86 -7.22 10.46
N ARG A 94 -5.65 -6.02 9.91
CA ARG A 94 -4.38 -5.28 10.00
C ARG A 94 -4.36 -4.15 11.03
N ARG A 95 -5.33 -4.08 11.94
CA ARG A 95 -5.49 -2.96 12.88
C ARG A 95 -4.22 -2.64 13.68
N GLY A 96 -3.49 -3.67 14.13
CA GLY A 96 -2.25 -3.51 14.90
C GLY A 96 -1.14 -2.87 14.07
N ASP A 97 -0.95 -3.37 12.84
CA ASP A 97 0.00 -2.82 11.88
C ASP A 97 -0.32 -1.35 11.55
N LEU A 98 -1.60 -1.03 11.37
CA LEU A 98 -2.05 0.33 11.04
C LEU A 98 -1.82 1.31 12.18
N ILE A 99 -2.07 0.90 13.42
CA ILE A 99 -1.79 1.73 14.61
C ILE A 99 -0.28 1.96 14.74
N ALA A 100 0.52 0.90 14.60
CA ALA A 100 1.98 1.00 14.66
C ALA A 100 2.53 1.91 13.54
N LEU A 101 2.01 1.77 12.31
CA LEU A 101 2.36 2.63 11.18
C LEU A 101 1.95 4.08 11.41
N ALA A 102 0.73 4.34 11.90
CA ALA A 102 0.26 5.69 12.20
C ALA A 102 1.15 6.36 13.27
N ALA A 103 1.50 5.65 14.33
CA ALA A 103 2.39 6.15 15.38
C ALA A 103 3.79 6.44 14.83
N LEU A 104 4.33 5.55 13.99
CA LEU A 104 5.62 5.72 13.32
C LEU A 104 5.65 6.97 12.42
N LEU A 105 4.61 7.14 11.60
CA LEU A 105 4.46 8.28 10.70
C LEU A 105 4.28 9.60 11.47
N ALA A 106 3.43 9.60 12.49
CA ALA A 106 3.23 10.77 13.35
C ALA A 106 4.54 11.16 14.07
N GLY A 107 5.27 10.18 14.59
CA GLY A 107 6.58 10.40 15.21
C GLY A 107 7.61 10.98 14.22
N LEU A 108 7.70 10.40 13.01
CA LEU A 108 8.58 10.91 11.96
C LEU A 108 8.22 12.35 11.59
N PHE A 109 6.94 12.65 11.38
CA PHE A 109 6.47 13.99 11.01
C PHE A 109 6.74 14.99 12.12
N TRP A 110 6.50 14.62 13.38
CA TRP A 110 6.81 15.47 14.52
C TRP A 110 8.31 15.77 14.63
N VAL A 111 9.17 14.75 14.50
CA VAL A 111 10.63 14.93 14.53
C VAL A 111 11.09 15.84 13.39
N MET A 112 10.58 15.65 12.17
CA MET A 112 10.95 16.46 11.01
C MET A 112 10.38 17.88 11.07
N ALA A 113 9.22 18.08 11.68
CA ALA A 113 8.62 19.41 11.85
C ALA A 113 9.30 20.23 12.96
N ARG A 114 9.65 19.62 14.09
CA ARG A 114 10.05 20.35 15.31
C ARG A 114 11.48 20.11 15.76
N ARG A 115 12.09 18.99 15.37
CA ARG A 115 13.38 18.52 15.91
C ARG A 115 14.39 18.17 14.82
N MET A 116 14.22 18.67 13.60
CA MET A 116 15.10 18.37 12.46
C MET A 116 16.56 18.73 12.72
N SER A 117 16.84 19.97 13.12
CA SER A 117 18.21 20.42 13.47
C SER A 117 18.78 19.68 14.67
N TRP A 118 17.95 19.43 15.69
CA TRP A 118 18.38 18.68 16.87
C TRP A 118 18.77 17.23 16.52
N LEU A 119 18.02 16.58 15.64
CA LEU A 119 18.32 15.23 15.16
C LEU A 119 19.65 15.22 14.40
N ALA A 120 19.85 16.19 13.50
CA ALA A 120 21.07 16.33 12.71
C ALA A 120 22.30 16.65 13.58
N ALA A 121 22.14 17.42 14.66
CA ALA A 121 23.22 17.76 15.58
C ALA A 121 23.68 16.61 16.50
N ARG A 122 22.98 15.47 16.53
CA ARG A 122 23.36 14.33 17.38
C ARG A 122 24.71 13.74 16.93
N ARG A 123 25.61 13.50 17.89
CA ARG A 123 26.92 12.85 17.65
C ARG A 123 26.84 11.52 16.89
N ARG A 124 25.75 10.75 17.10
CA ARG A 124 25.49 9.47 16.42
C ARG A 124 24.44 9.57 15.31
N TYR A 125 24.29 10.73 14.67
CA TYR A 125 23.30 10.96 13.61
C TYR A 125 23.31 9.87 12.53
N ALA A 126 24.50 9.54 12.00
CA ALA A 126 24.62 8.53 10.95
C ALA A 126 24.08 7.14 11.39
N ALA A 127 24.29 6.75 12.65
CA ALA A 127 23.79 5.49 13.19
C ALA A 127 22.27 5.55 13.45
N ALA A 128 21.77 6.65 14.02
CA ALA A 128 20.33 6.86 14.24
C ALA A 128 19.56 6.84 12.91
N ARG A 129 20.10 7.49 11.87
CA ARG A 129 19.55 7.44 10.52
C ARG A 129 19.53 6.03 9.95
N LEU A 130 20.63 5.28 10.08
CA LEU A 130 20.69 3.90 9.58
C LEU A 130 19.70 2.99 10.32
N GLY A 131 19.54 3.15 11.64
CA GLY A 131 18.54 2.43 12.42
C GLY A 131 17.12 2.76 11.96
N ALA A 132 16.80 4.04 11.73
CA ALA A 132 15.50 4.44 11.19
C ALA A 132 15.24 3.82 9.80
N LEU A 133 16.23 3.86 8.91
CA LEU A 133 16.12 3.28 7.56
C LEU A 133 15.97 1.76 7.60
N ALA A 134 16.72 1.06 8.46
CA ALA A 134 16.58 -0.38 8.66
C ALA A 134 15.18 -0.73 9.20
N GLY A 135 14.68 0.06 10.15
CA GLY A 135 13.32 -0.06 10.68
C GLY A 135 12.27 0.10 9.58
N MET A 136 12.41 1.08 8.69
CA MET A 136 11.48 1.23 7.55
C MET A 136 11.58 0.06 6.57
N THR A 137 12.78 -0.41 6.24
CA THR A 137 12.94 -1.57 5.34
C THR A 137 12.29 -2.81 5.94
N ALA A 138 12.48 -3.07 7.23
CA ALA A 138 11.91 -4.24 7.90
C ALA A 138 10.39 -4.11 8.11
N PHE A 139 9.93 -3.03 8.75
CA PHE A 139 8.52 -2.88 9.13
C PHE A 139 7.64 -2.41 7.97
N VAL A 140 8.02 -1.35 7.25
CA VAL A 140 7.19 -0.82 6.15
C VAL A 140 7.36 -1.66 4.89
N GLY A 141 8.59 -2.09 4.59
CA GLY A 141 8.90 -2.93 3.44
C GLY A 141 8.47 -4.38 3.61
N TYR A 142 9.28 -5.18 4.32
CA TYR A 142 9.10 -6.64 4.36
C TYR A 142 7.87 -7.11 5.16
N TRP A 143 7.60 -6.52 6.33
CA TRP A 143 6.45 -6.89 7.15
C TRP A 143 5.15 -6.31 6.59
N GLY A 144 5.13 -4.98 6.40
CA GLY A 144 3.93 -4.25 6.06
C GLY A 144 3.50 -4.37 4.61
N GLN A 145 4.41 -4.78 3.73
CA GLN A 145 4.26 -4.79 2.27
C GLN A 145 3.81 -3.42 1.70
N GLY A 146 4.08 -2.34 2.44
CA GLY A 146 3.68 -0.96 2.12
C GLY A 146 4.58 -0.30 1.08
N GLN A 147 4.90 -1.02 0.02
CA GLN A 147 5.78 -0.52 -1.01
C GLN A 147 5.01 0.38 -1.98
N LEU A 148 5.20 1.69 -1.84
CA LEU A 148 4.64 2.63 -2.80
C LEU A 148 5.33 2.44 -4.16
N SER A 149 4.51 2.37 -5.20
CA SER A 149 4.92 2.13 -6.59
C SER A 149 4.17 3.05 -7.53
N ILE A 150 4.71 3.27 -8.72
CA ILE A 150 4.03 4.00 -9.80
C ILE A 150 2.73 3.30 -10.26
N VAL A 151 2.55 2.02 -9.91
CA VAL A 151 1.30 1.28 -10.17
C VAL A 151 0.09 1.96 -9.58
N THR A 152 0.15 2.46 -8.34
CA THR A 152 -1.03 3.05 -7.70
C THR A 152 -1.50 4.33 -8.42
N PRO A 153 -0.63 5.30 -8.73
CA PRO A 153 -1.01 6.46 -9.55
C PRO A 153 -1.48 6.10 -10.96
N LEU A 154 -0.83 5.17 -11.65
CA LEU A 154 -1.24 4.78 -13.00
C LEU A 154 -2.58 4.02 -13.00
N GLY A 155 -2.80 3.17 -12.02
CA GLY A 155 -4.07 2.48 -11.79
C GLY A 155 -5.19 3.46 -11.47
N ALA A 156 -4.92 4.48 -10.65
CA ALA A 156 -5.87 5.56 -10.37
C ALA A 156 -6.19 6.40 -11.62
N LEU A 157 -5.17 6.70 -12.44
CA LEU A 157 -5.36 7.38 -13.72
C LEU A 157 -6.26 6.56 -14.66
N ARG A 158 -5.99 5.26 -14.80
CA ARG A 158 -6.83 4.35 -15.60
C ARG A 158 -8.26 4.26 -15.11
N ALA A 159 -8.43 4.05 -13.81
CA ALA A 159 -9.76 4.00 -13.21
C ALA A 159 -10.55 5.27 -13.51
N GLY A 160 -9.93 6.45 -13.42
CA GLY A 160 -10.53 7.72 -13.80
C GLY A 160 -10.90 7.81 -15.28
N LEU A 161 -10.03 7.35 -16.19
CA LEU A 161 -10.28 7.34 -17.64
C LEU A 161 -11.43 6.41 -18.04
N GLU A 162 -11.61 5.30 -17.31
CA GLU A 162 -12.62 4.29 -17.59
C GLU A 162 -13.91 4.49 -16.77
N GLY A 163 -14.00 5.58 -16.00
CA GLY A 163 -15.15 5.86 -15.13
C GLY A 163 -15.33 4.86 -13.97
N ARG A 164 -14.29 4.10 -13.63
CA ARG A 164 -14.29 3.16 -12.50
C ARG A 164 -14.02 3.90 -11.18
N GLY A 165 -14.63 3.44 -10.10
CA GLY A 165 -14.34 3.94 -8.75
C GLY A 165 -12.94 3.56 -8.26
N LEU A 166 -12.41 4.31 -7.30
CA LEU A 166 -11.12 4.04 -6.64
C LEU A 166 -11.22 3.00 -5.50
N SER A 167 -12.21 2.10 -5.56
CA SER A 167 -12.45 1.08 -4.53
C SER A 167 -11.27 0.14 -4.34
N PHE A 168 -10.44 -0.05 -5.38
CA PHE A 168 -9.25 -0.90 -5.32
C PHE A 168 -8.23 -0.45 -4.26
N LEU A 169 -8.19 0.85 -3.94
CA LEU A 169 -7.29 1.41 -2.92
C LEU A 169 -7.67 0.95 -1.51
N LEU A 170 -8.94 0.62 -1.27
CA LEU A 170 -9.43 0.25 0.06
C LEU A 170 -9.04 -1.18 0.46
N PHE A 171 -8.62 -2.01 -0.50
CA PHE A 171 -8.19 -3.39 -0.20
C PHE A 171 -6.79 -3.46 0.43
N ASP A 172 -5.96 -2.42 0.27
CA ASP A 172 -4.67 -2.29 0.95
C ASP A 172 -4.66 -1.04 1.85
N PRO A 173 -5.26 -1.13 3.07
CA PRO A 173 -5.34 0.00 3.98
C PRO A 173 -3.96 0.49 4.45
N PHE A 174 -2.93 -0.36 4.41
CA PHE A 174 -1.58 0.00 4.86
C PHE A 174 -0.88 0.89 3.83
N SER A 175 -0.89 0.49 2.55
CA SER A 175 -0.38 1.34 1.47
C SER A 175 -1.21 2.61 1.30
N LEU A 176 -2.53 2.55 1.51
CA LEU A 176 -3.38 3.73 1.50
C LEU A 176 -2.98 4.75 2.57
N LEU A 177 -2.74 4.30 3.81
CA LEU A 177 -2.27 5.17 4.89
C LEU A 177 -0.90 5.80 4.56
N LEU A 178 0.01 5.04 3.96
CA LEU A 178 1.29 5.57 3.47
C LEU A 178 1.11 6.61 2.36
N TRP A 179 0.21 6.39 1.39
CA TRP A 179 -0.08 7.35 0.34
C TRP A 179 -0.66 8.66 0.89
N ILE A 180 -1.57 8.58 1.87
CA ILE A 180 -2.08 9.76 2.58
C ILE A 180 -0.94 10.52 3.26
N ALA A 181 -0.07 9.80 3.98
CA ALA A 181 1.10 10.42 4.60
C ALA A 181 2.04 11.04 3.55
N VAL A 182 2.25 10.38 2.41
CA VAL A 182 3.06 10.95 1.32
C VAL A 182 2.45 12.21 0.78
N ALA A 183 1.14 12.26 0.53
CA ALA A 183 0.45 13.45 0.07
C ALA A 183 0.64 14.64 1.03
N VAL A 184 0.49 14.40 2.34
CA VAL A 184 0.77 15.40 3.39
C VAL A 184 2.24 15.81 3.38
N SER A 185 3.16 14.85 3.25
CA SER A 185 4.60 15.12 3.22
C SER A 185 5.02 15.97 2.02
N LEU A 186 4.41 15.75 0.84
CA LEU A 186 4.68 16.51 -0.38
C LEU A 186 4.32 17.99 -0.20
N ALA A 187 3.16 18.28 0.38
CA ALA A 187 2.71 19.64 0.63
C ALA A 187 3.62 20.40 1.63
N LEU A 188 4.13 19.70 2.64
CA LEU A 188 4.90 20.30 3.72
C LEU A 188 6.41 20.34 3.46
N TRP A 189 7.02 19.21 3.09
CA TRP A 189 8.47 19.05 2.91
C TRP A 189 8.90 18.75 1.46
N GLY A 190 7.94 18.54 0.54
CA GLY A 190 8.22 18.00 -0.78
C GLY A 190 8.53 16.51 -0.74
N ARG A 191 9.16 15.98 -1.80
CA ARG A 191 9.46 14.54 -1.91
C ARG A 191 10.52 14.03 -0.92
N GLY A 192 11.27 14.94 -0.31
CA GLY A 192 12.48 14.61 0.43
C GLY A 192 12.23 13.71 1.63
N LEU A 193 11.14 13.94 2.35
CA LEU A 193 10.75 13.14 3.49
C LEU A 193 10.47 11.68 3.09
N PHE A 194 9.70 11.48 2.01
CA PHE A 194 9.39 10.13 1.53
C PHE A 194 10.63 9.40 0.99
N CYS A 195 11.28 9.96 -0.05
CA CYS A 195 12.40 9.29 -0.71
C CYS A 195 13.63 9.14 0.20
N GLY A 196 13.72 9.96 1.24
CA GLY A 196 14.83 9.98 2.18
C GLY A 196 14.65 9.18 3.45
N TRP A 197 13.42 9.06 3.96
CA TRP A 197 13.15 8.44 5.25
C TRP A 197 12.15 7.29 5.18
N LEU A 198 11.11 7.36 4.35
CA LEU A 198 10.04 6.35 4.32
C LEU A 198 10.30 5.22 3.31
N CYS A 199 10.91 5.52 2.16
CA CYS A 199 11.04 4.57 1.06
C CYS A 199 11.97 3.38 1.41
N PRO A 200 11.46 2.13 1.49
CA PRO A 200 12.26 0.94 1.83
C PRO A 200 13.38 0.68 0.83
N TYR A 201 13.10 0.78 -0.47
CA TYR A 201 14.12 0.59 -1.51
C TYR A 201 15.18 1.71 -1.50
N GLY A 202 14.76 2.93 -1.15
CA GLY A 202 15.67 4.04 -0.91
C GLY A 202 16.62 3.74 0.26
N ALA A 203 16.11 3.17 1.35
CA ALA A 203 16.91 2.74 2.49
C ALA A 203 17.93 1.66 2.10
N MET A 204 17.53 0.66 1.31
CA MET A 204 18.46 -0.37 0.80
C MET A 204 19.61 0.23 -0.01
N GLN A 205 19.34 1.16 -0.92
CA GLN A 205 20.41 1.82 -1.69
C GLN A 205 21.35 2.66 -0.80
N GLU A 206 20.86 3.25 0.29
CA GLU A 206 21.73 3.95 1.24
C GLU A 206 22.58 2.97 2.05
N ALA A 207 22.03 1.81 2.42
CA ALA A 207 22.80 0.73 3.04
C ALA A 207 23.88 0.21 2.08
N SER A 208 23.54 -0.03 0.80
CA SER A 208 24.50 -0.41 -0.24
C SER A 208 25.61 0.62 -0.40
N TRP A 209 25.29 1.91 -0.41
CA TRP A 209 26.31 2.97 -0.45
C TRP A 209 27.29 2.88 0.71
N ARG A 210 26.78 2.71 1.94
CA ARG A 210 27.62 2.59 3.15
C ARG A 210 28.47 1.33 3.13
N LEU A 211 27.92 0.22 2.64
CA LEU A 211 28.68 -1.01 2.41
C LEU A 211 29.82 -0.77 1.42
N GLY A 212 29.57 -0.09 0.31
CA GLY A 212 30.60 0.31 -0.64
C GLY A 212 31.69 1.20 -0.04
N ARG A 213 31.35 2.06 0.93
CA ARG A 213 32.34 2.86 1.67
C ARG A 213 33.21 1.99 2.59
N ARG A 214 32.63 0.95 3.21
CA ARG A 214 33.37 -0.01 4.05
C ARG A 214 34.30 -0.91 3.23
N LEU A 215 33.90 -1.24 2.01
CA LEU A 215 34.70 -2.04 1.07
C LEU A 215 35.73 -1.20 0.28
N GLY A 216 35.85 0.10 0.56
CA GLY A 216 36.85 0.95 -0.10
C GLY A 216 36.59 1.26 -1.58
N LEU A 217 35.38 1.02 -2.10
CA LEU A 217 35.06 1.26 -3.51
C LEU A 217 35.20 2.75 -3.88
N PRO A 218 35.51 3.12 -5.13
CA PRO A 218 35.55 4.52 -5.55
C PRO A 218 34.17 5.19 -5.43
N ARG A 219 34.13 6.51 -5.28
CA ARG A 219 32.89 7.30 -5.30
C ARG A 219 32.65 7.78 -6.72
N LEU A 220 31.69 7.19 -7.42
CA LEU A 220 31.28 7.66 -8.74
C LEU A 220 30.50 8.96 -8.58
N ARG A 221 31.18 10.08 -8.85
CA ARG A 221 30.57 11.41 -8.87
C ARG A 221 30.40 11.88 -10.31
N VAL A 222 29.16 11.92 -10.75
CA VAL A 222 28.80 12.35 -12.11
C VAL A 222 29.00 13.87 -12.24
N SER A 223 29.59 14.31 -13.36
CA SER A 223 29.77 15.74 -13.64
C SER A 223 28.43 16.47 -13.71
N ALA A 224 28.40 17.77 -13.38
CA ALA A 224 27.14 18.52 -13.31
C ALA A 224 26.34 18.52 -14.62
N ARG A 225 27.02 18.48 -15.78
CA ARG A 225 26.37 18.42 -17.10
C ARG A 225 25.64 17.09 -17.28
N TRP A 226 26.32 15.97 -17.02
CA TRP A 226 25.75 14.64 -17.16
C TRP A 226 24.68 14.37 -16.10
N ASP A 227 24.88 14.86 -14.87
CA ASP A 227 23.89 14.72 -13.81
C ASP A 227 22.54 15.34 -14.19
N ARG A 228 22.56 16.56 -14.74
CA ARG A 228 21.33 17.22 -15.23
C ARG A 228 20.67 16.46 -16.38
N ARG A 229 21.45 15.84 -17.27
CA ARG A 229 20.90 15.05 -18.39
C ARG A 229 20.29 13.74 -17.91
N LEU A 230 21.01 12.98 -17.08
CA LEU A 230 20.54 11.70 -16.54
C LEU A 230 19.31 11.88 -15.64
N LYS A 231 19.20 12.98 -14.90
CA LYS A 231 17.99 13.31 -14.15
C LYS A 231 16.74 13.47 -15.02
N LYS A 232 16.88 13.74 -16.33
CA LYS A 232 15.73 13.79 -17.26
C LYS A 232 15.18 12.39 -17.58
N VAL A 233 15.99 11.35 -17.46
CA VAL A 233 15.61 9.98 -17.81
C VAL A 233 14.41 9.51 -16.98
N LYS A 234 14.38 9.74 -15.67
CA LYS A 234 13.22 9.38 -14.82
C LYS A 234 11.91 10.04 -15.27
N TYR A 235 11.96 11.26 -15.82
CA TYR A 235 10.79 11.95 -16.35
C TYR A 235 10.38 11.38 -17.72
N ALA A 236 11.34 10.99 -18.55
CA ALA A 236 11.05 10.28 -19.80
C ALA A 236 10.41 8.90 -19.53
N VAL A 237 10.91 8.15 -18.54
CA VAL A 237 10.33 6.88 -18.09
C VAL A 237 8.91 7.10 -17.57
N LEU A 238 8.68 8.13 -16.74
CA LEU A 238 7.35 8.48 -16.26
C LEU A 238 6.39 8.83 -17.41
N ALA A 239 6.82 9.62 -18.38
CA ALA A 239 6.01 9.98 -19.54
C ALA A 239 5.66 8.75 -20.39
N ALA A 240 6.62 7.84 -20.61
CA ALA A 240 6.39 6.60 -21.33
C ALA A 240 5.40 5.68 -20.61
N LEU A 241 5.50 5.56 -19.27
CA LEU A 241 4.53 4.84 -18.44
C LEU A 241 3.13 5.46 -18.48
N GLY A 242 3.05 6.79 -18.43
CA GLY A 242 1.79 7.52 -18.57
C GLY A 242 1.12 7.25 -19.92
N ALA A 243 1.91 7.28 -21.01
CA ALA A 243 1.42 6.91 -22.34
C ALA A 243 0.92 5.46 -22.39
N ALA A 244 1.68 4.51 -21.82
CA ALA A 244 1.28 3.10 -21.73
C ALA A 244 -0.01 2.88 -20.92
N ALA A 245 -0.20 3.66 -19.84
CA ALA A 245 -1.42 3.62 -19.04
C ALA A 245 -2.65 4.10 -19.83
N VAL A 246 -2.48 4.92 -20.86
CA VAL A 246 -3.58 5.35 -21.75
C VAL A 246 -3.79 4.35 -22.89
N THR A 247 -2.74 3.73 -23.41
CA THR A 247 -2.84 2.89 -24.63
C THR A 247 -3.26 1.44 -24.36
N SER A 248 -2.63 0.70 -23.42
CA SER A 248 -3.01 -0.70 -23.15
C SER A 248 -2.62 -1.21 -21.76
N ALA A 249 -3.49 -2.06 -21.18
CA ALA A 249 -3.28 -2.65 -19.85
C ALA A 249 -1.98 -3.46 -19.81
N ALA A 250 -1.81 -4.33 -20.81
CA ALA A 250 -0.64 -5.16 -20.96
C ALA A 250 0.67 -4.36 -21.09
N ALA A 251 0.69 -3.24 -21.85
CA ALA A 251 1.91 -2.43 -21.96
C ALA A 251 2.27 -1.77 -20.63
N MET A 252 1.27 -1.26 -19.89
CA MET A 252 1.50 -0.69 -18.57
C MET A 252 2.08 -1.73 -17.62
N ASP A 253 1.47 -2.92 -17.54
CA ASP A 253 1.91 -3.99 -16.63
C ASP A 253 3.33 -4.46 -16.94
N ALA A 254 3.69 -4.57 -18.22
CA ALA A 254 5.05 -4.91 -18.64
C ALA A 254 6.06 -3.80 -18.31
N MET A 255 5.71 -2.53 -18.54
CA MET A 255 6.62 -1.40 -18.33
C MET A 255 6.82 -1.04 -16.87
N VAL A 256 5.84 -1.29 -16.01
CA VAL A 256 5.92 -1.06 -14.55
C VAL A 256 7.07 -1.83 -13.92
N GLU A 257 7.47 -2.96 -14.50
CA GLU A 257 8.60 -3.78 -14.03
C GLU A 257 9.96 -3.06 -14.10
N VAL A 258 10.01 -1.85 -14.67
CA VAL A 258 11.13 -0.91 -14.50
C VAL A 258 11.43 -0.61 -13.02
N GLU A 259 10.41 -0.70 -12.14
CA GLU A 259 10.59 -0.54 -10.71
C GLU A 259 11.06 -1.86 -10.06
N PRO A 260 12.30 -1.92 -9.53
CA PRO A 260 12.82 -3.14 -8.88
C PRO A 260 12.18 -3.43 -7.52
N PHE A 261 11.14 -2.67 -7.15
CA PHE A 261 10.50 -2.68 -5.84
C PHE A 261 9.81 -4.01 -5.53
N LYS A 262 9.03 -4.52 -6.49
CA LYS A 262 8.36 -5.82 -6.39
C LYS A 262 9.37 -6.94 -6.17
N THR A 263 10.49 -6.91 -6.90
CA THR A 263 11.53 -7.92 -6.76
C THR A 263 12.30 -7.79 -5.44
N ALA A 264 12.72 -6.59 -5.06
CA ALA A 264 13.60 -6.39 -3.91
C ALA A 264 12.88 -6.49 -2.55
N ILE A 265 11.64 -6.02 -2.48
CA ILE A 265 10.86 -5.96 -1.22
C ILE A 265 9.79 -7.04 -1.22
N THR A 266 8.85 -7.01 -2.16
CA THR A 266 7.66 -7.89 -2.13
C THR A 266 8.02 -9.36 -2.28
N MET A 267 8.90 -9.69 -3.22
CA MET A 267 9.35 -11.05 -3.48
C MET A 267 10.66 -11.41 -2.76
N GLY A 268 11.31 -10.46 -2.07
CA GLY A 268 12.58 -10.73 -1.37
C GLY A 268 13.67 -11.36 -2.24
N PHE A 269 13.78 -10.96 -3.51
CA PHE A 269 14.65 -11.53 -4.54
C PHE A 269 14.32 -12.97 -4.99
N ALA A 270 13.23 -13.57 -4.50
CA ALA A 270 12.71 -14.86 -4.98
C ALA A 270 11.86 -14.66 -6.26
N ARG A 271 12.53 -14.30 -7.36
CA ARG A 271 11.91 -14.12 -8.68
C ARG A 271 12.84 -14.67 -9.76
N GLU A 272 12.31 -14.86 -10.98
CA GLU A 272 13.10 -15.19 -12.15
C GLU A 272 14.38 -14.35 -12.25
N TRP A 273 15.47 -15.00 -12.65
CA TRP A 273 16.83 -14.46 -12.57
C TRP A 273 17.03 -13.09 -13.25
N PRO A 274 16.37 -12.72 -14.38
CA PRO A 274 16.61 -11.42 -14.99
C PRO A 274 16.15 -10.27 -14.09
N TYR A 275 15.01 -10.41 -13.42
CA TYR A 275 14.47 -9.40 -12.52
C TYR A 275 15.32 -9.29 -11.24
N ALA A 276 15.76 -10.42 -10.69
CA ALA A 276 16.64 -10.46 -9.53
C ALA A 276 17.99 -9.80 -9.85
N LEU A 277 18.59 -10.14 -10.99
CA LEU A 277 19.85 -9.55 -11.46
C LEU A 277 19.70 -8.04 -11.70
N TYR A 278 18.59 -7.59 -12.28
CA TYR A 278 18.29 -6.17 -12.46
C TYR A 278 18.23 -5.41 -11.12
N ALA A 279 17.48 -5.93 -10.15
CA ALA A 279 17.36 -5.33 -8.83
C ALA A 279 18.69 -5.31 -8.07
N LEU A 280 19.43 -6.43 -8.07
CA LEU A 280 20.75 -6.53 -7.46
C LEU A 280 21.77 -5.64 -8.17
N GLY A 281 21.72 -5.52 -9.49
CA GLY A 281 22.59 -4.66 -10.29
C GLY A 281 22.47 -3.19 -9.87
N TRP A 282 21.24 -2.71 -9.63
CA TRP A 282 21.03 -1.35 -9.11
C TRP A 282 21.55 -1.16 -7.68
N LEU A 283 21.43 -2.16 -6.81
CA LEU A 283 22.00 -2.10 -5.46
C LEU A 283 23.53 -2.13 -5.49
N ALA A 284 24.13 -2.96 -6.35
CA ALA A 284 25.56 -3.03 -6.56
C ALA A 284 26.11 -1.71 -7.10
N LEU A 285 25.45 -1.13 -8.12
CA LEU A 285 25.77 0.22 -8.60
C LEU A 285 25.60 1.26 -7.47
N GLY A 286 24.61 1.08 -6.61
CA GLY A 286 24.38 1.88 -5.40
C GLY A 286 25.57 1.98 -4.44
N MET A 287 26.48 1.00 -4.46
CA MET A 287 27.70 0.99 -3.65
C MET A 287 28.74 2.02 -4.13
N ALA A 288 28.76 2.30 -5.43
CA ALA A 288 29.66 3.26 -6.08
C ALA A 288 28.96 4.59 -6.41
N ALA A 289 27.65 4.59 -6.66
CA ALA A 289 26.84 5.75 -7.00
C ALA A 289 25.68 5.92 -6.01
N PHE A 290 25.69 6.99 -5.24
CA PHE A 290 24.70 7.22 -4.19
C PHE A 290 23.26 7.31 -4.74
N LYS A 291 22.43 6.30 -4.40
CA LYS A 291 21.01 6.18 -4.81
C LYS A 291 20.79 6.32 -6.33
N GLY A 292 21.62 5.66 -7.14
CA GLY A 292 21.61 5.78 -8.61
C GLY A 292 20.24 5.55 -9.26
N PHE A 293 19.52 4.48 -8.88
CA PHE A 293 18.19 4.18 -9.43
C PHE A 293 17.19 5.29 -9.10
N CYS A 294 17.08 5.65 -7.81
CA CYS A 294 16.15 6.69 -7.36
C CYS A 294 16.45 8.07 -7.93
N ARG A 295 17.69 8.31 -8.37
CA ARG A 295 18.14 9.58 -8.93
C ARG A 295 17.85 9.70 -10.43
N TYR A 296 18.01 8.61 -11.19
CA TYR A 296 18.02 8.68 -12.65
C TYR A 296 16.88 7.92 -13.33
N VAL A 297 16.31 6.88 -12.74
CA VAL A 297 15.35 6.00 -13.43
C VAL A 297 13.98 5.94 -12.76
N CYS A 298 13.92 6.05 -11.42
CA CYS A 298 12.70 5.86 -10.65
C CYS A 298 11.53 6.77 -11.08
N PRO A 299 10.46 6.22 -11.70
CA PRO A 299 9.33 7.00 -12.18
C PRO A 299 8.45 7.52 -11.03
N LEU A 300 8.27 6.74 -9.96
CA LEU A 300 7.64 7.24 -8.73
C LEU A 300 8.40 8.45 -8.16
N GLY A 301 9.73 8.41 -8.17
CA GLY A 301 10.57 9.53 -7.72
C GLY A 301 10.40 10.78 -8.57
N ALA A 302 10.18 10.62 -9.88
CA ALA A 302 9.85 11.72 -10.80
C ALA A 302 8.45 12.29 -10.50
N LEU A 303 7.44 11.44 -10.32
CA LEU A 303 6.08 11.87 -9.98
C LEU A 303 6.06 12.67 -8.67
N LEU A 304 6.74 12.17 -7.64
CA LEU A 304 6.83 12.86 -6.35
C LEU A 304 7.64 14.16 -6.44
N ALA A 305 8.64 14.24 -7.33
CA ALA A 305 9.36 15.49 -7.58
C ALA A 305 8.43 16.56 -8.19
N LEU A 306 7.57 16.17 -9.13
CA LEU A 306 6.54 17.06 -9.69
C LEU A 306 5.54 17.49 -8.62
N GLY A 307 5.05 16.55 -7.79
CA GLY A 307 4.15 16.88 -6.68
C GLY A 307 4.80 17.77 -5.61
N GLY A 308 6.11 17.66 -5.41
CA GLY A 308 6.89 18.47 -4.48
C GLY A 308 7.03 19.95 -4.87
N LEU A 309 6.60 20.34 -6.07
CA LEU A 309 6.47 21.75 -6.48
C LEU A 309 5.40 22.49 -5.68
N LEU A 310 4.43 21.77 -5.10
CA LEU A 310 3.40 22.33 -4.21
C LEU A 310 3.91 22.65 -2.80
N ARG A 311 5.19 22.40 -2.52
CA ARG A 311 5.81 22.64 -1.21
C ARG A 311 5.69 24.11 -0.83
N ARG A 312 5.15 24.37 0.37
CA ARG A 312 4.93 25.74 0.86
C ARG A 312 6.14 26.36 1.56
N ARG A 313 7.07 25.56 2.09
CA ARG A 313 8.16 26.05 2.94
C ARG A 313 9.48 25.34 2.67
N ASP A 314 10.56 26.11 2.70
CA ASP A 314 11.93 25.61 2.72
C ASP A 314 12.40 25.40 4.16
N TRP A 315 12.72 24.16 4.51
CA TRP A 315 13.03 23.74 5.88
C TRP A 315 14.51 23.83 6.22
N ILE A 316 15.39 23.65 5.24
CA ILE A 316 16.84 23.63 5.43
C ILE A 316 17.38 25.05 5.30
N ALA A 317 17.75 25.63 6.44
CA ALA A 317 18.33 26.97 6.51
C ALA A 317 19.68 27.06 5.78
N ARG A 318 19.95 28.22 5.19
CA ARG A 318 21.23 28.57 4.53
C ARG A 318 21.69 29.93 5.05
N ARG A 319 23.01 30.10 5.14
CA ARG A 319 23.64 31.39 5.46
C ARG A 319 23.98 32.13 4.18
N PRO A 320 24.09 33.47 4.18
CA PRO A 320 24.50 34.23 2.99
C PRO A 320 25.85 33.77 2.40
N ALA A 321 26.78 33.33 3.24
CA ALA A 321 28.09 32.82 2.80
C ALA A 321 28.05 31.39 2.22
N CYS A 322 26.90 30.71 2.25
CA CYS A 322 26.73 29.37 1.67
C CYS A 322 26.64 29.47 0.14
N GLY A 323 27.41 28.64 -0.57
CA GLY A 323 27.63 28.82 -2.00
C GLY A 323 28.87 29.67 -2.22
N VAL A 324 28.77 30.97 -2.02
CA VAL A 324 29.90 31.90 -2.23
C VAL A 324 30.26 32.61 -0.92
N PRO A 325 31.49 32.45 -0.36
CA PRO A 325 32.59 31.61 -0.84
C PRO A 325 32.53 30.13 -0.37
N CYS A 326 31.61 29.74 0.52
CA CYS A 326 31.63 28.40 1.12
C CYS A 326 30.95 27.33 0.25
N GLN A 327 31.75 26.39 -0.27
CA GLN A 327 31.28 25.26 -1.10
C GLN A 327 31.18 23.92 -0.35
N LEU A 328 31.41 23.87 0.97
CA LEU A 328 31.55 22.62 1.74
C LEU A 328 30.30 21.72 1.67
N CYS A 329 29.11 22.27 1.92
CA CYS A 329 27.86 21.49 1.86
C CYS A 329 27.61 20.90 0.47
N ARG A 330 27.89 21.66 -0.59
CA ARG A 330 27.77 21.20 -1.98
C ARG A 330 28.76 20.08 -2.28
N ALA A 331 30.01 20.23 -1.84
CA ALA A 331 31.04 19.20 -1.99
C ALA A 331 30.68 17.92 -1.21
N ARG A 332 30.04 18.02 -0.04
CA ARG A 332 29.64 16.87 0.79
C ARG A 332 28.30 16.23 0.41
N CYS A 333 27.44 16.93 -0.33
CA CYS A 333 26.16 16.39 -0.79
C CYS A 333 26.36 15.24 -1.81
N ALA A 334 26.25 14.00 -1.36
CA ALA A 334 26.40 12.81 -2.22
C ALA A 334 25.38 12.76 -3.37
N TYR A 335 24.18 13.30 -3.13
CA TYR A 335 23.11 13.37 -4.13
C TYR A 335 23.26 14.55 -5.11
N GLN A 336 24.18 15.49 -4.85
CA GLN A 336 24.41 16.70 -5.66
C GLN A 336 23.12 17.52 -5.90
N ALA A 337 22.38 17.79 -4.82
CA ALA A 337 21.15 18.58 -4.82
C ALA A 337 21.38 20.05 -4.38
N ILE A 338 22.62 20.52 -4.33
CA ILE A 338 22.97 21.89 -3.94
C ILE A 338 23.64 22.57 -5.13
N THR A 339 23.15 23.74 -5.51
CA THR A 339 23.66 24.53 -6.62
C THR A 339 24.98 25.25 -6.27
N PRO A 340 25.73 25.77 -7.26
CA PRO A 340 26.95 26.54 -7.00
C PRO A 340 26.75 27.79 -6.13
N ASP A 341 25.62 28.45 -6.28
CA ASP A 341 25.15 29.60 -5.48
C ASP A 341 24.69 29.20 -4.06
N GLY A 342 24.63 27.90 -3.76
CA GLY A 342 24.37 27.40 -2.41
C GLY A 342 22.90 27.11 -2.11
N ALA A 343 21.98 27.36 -3.05
CA ALA A 343 20.58 26.97 -2.95
C ALA A 343 20.38 25.45 -3.01
N ILE A 344 19.29 24.98 -2.41
CA ILE A 344 18.92 23.56 -2.38
C ILE A 344 17.86 23.31 -3.45
N GLN A 345 18.15 22.39 -4.38
CA GLN A 345 17.19 21.87 -5.34
C GLN A 345 16.28 20.88 -4.62
N TYR A 346 15.16 21.32 -4.05
CA TYR A 346 14.27 20.47 -3.26
C TYR A 346 13.51 19.41 -4.07
N ASP A 347 13.31 19.66 -5.37
CA ASP A 347 12.85 18.68 -6.36
C ASP A 347 13.82 17.50 -6.50
N GLU A 348 15.11 17.69 -6.19
CA GLU A 348 16.12 16.64 -6.17
C GLU A 348 16.54 16.26 -4.75
N CYS A 349 16.39 17.12 -3.75
CA CYS A 349 16.85 16.86 -2.39
C CYS A 349 16.03 15.76 -1.72
N PHE A 350 16.73 14.75 -1.20
CA PHE A 350 16.12 13.67 -0.42
C PHE A 350 16.21 13.89 1.10
N GLN A 351 16.57 15.10 1.54
CA GLN A 351 16.57 15.51 2.95
C GLN A 351 17.30 14.54 3.90
N CYS A 352 18.52 14.09 3.55
CA CYS A 352 19.36 13.33 4.48
C CYS A 352 19.94 14.14 5.63
N LEU A 353 19.75 15.45 5.67
CA LEU A 353 20.24 16.34 6.74
C LEU A 353 21.76 16.33 7.00
N ASP A 354 22.57 15.71 6.12
CA ASP A 354 24.04 15.76 6.24
C ASP A 354 24.55 17.22 6.14
N CYS A 355 23.92 18.02 5.28
CA CYS A 355 24.22 19.45 5.18
C CYS A 355 23.79 20.23 6.42
N VAL A 356 22.71 19.84 7.09
CA VAL A 356 22.26 20.45 8.35
C VAL A 356 23.25 20.12 9.47
N THR A 357 23.73 18.87 9.52
CA THR A 357 24.78 18.42 10.46
C THR A 357 26.03 19.30 10.35
N ILE A 358 26.47 19.60 9.13
CA ILE A 358 27.63 20.48 8.87
C ILE A 358 27.30 21.94 9.21
N HIS A 359 26.12 22.41 8.83
CA HIS A 359 25.70 23.80 8.96
C HIS A 359 25.54 24.25 10.43
N ASP A 360 25.00 23.35 11.25
CA ASP A 360 24.68 23.62 12.66
C ASP A 360 25.87 23.31 13.60
N ASP A 361 26.92 22.64 13.13
CA ASP A 361 28.14 22.37 13.91
C ASP A 361 29.15 23.55 13.81
N PRO A 362 29.44 24.26 14.92
CA PRO A 362 30.41 25.36 14.95
C PRO A 362 31.83 24.96 14.53
N LYS A 363 32.19 23.67 14.64
CA LYS A 363 33.50 23.14 14.29
C LYS A 363 33.64 22.70 12.83
N GLN A 364 32.52 22.57 12.10
CA GLN A 364 32.51 22.16 10.69
C GLN A 364 32.04 23.27 9.76
N CYS A 365 31.14 24.13 10.22
CA CYS A 365 30.58 25.20 9.43
C CYS A 365 31.62 26.29 9.16
N VAL A 366 32.19 26.31 7.95
CA VAL A 366 33.26 27.25 7.56
C VAL A 366 32.93 28.72 7.88
N PRO A 367 31.70 29.24 7.59
CA PRO A 367 31.36 30.60 7.99
C PRO A 367 31.41 30.87 9.51
N LEU A 368 31.01 29.90 10.33
CA LEU A 368 31.08 30.03 11.80
C LEU A 368 32.52 30.01 12.29
N ILE A 369 33.35 29.12 11.75
CA ILE A 369 34.79 29.04 12.07
C ILE A 369 35.49 30.36 11.71
N LEU A 370 35.19 30.92 10.54
CA LEU A 370 35.76 32.20 10.12
C LEU A 370 35.27 33.37 10.99
N ALA A 371 33.99 33.37 11.38
CA ALA A 371 33.44 34.38 12.29
C ALA A 371 34.08 34.30 13.69
N ASP A 372 34.27 33.09 14.23
CA ASP A 372 34.94 32.88 15.53
C ASP A 372 36.41 33.32 15.47
N LYS A 373 37.14 32.96 14.41
CA LYS A 373 38.52 33.42 14.19
C LYS A 373 38.63 34.95 14.10
N ARG A 374 37.63 35.63 13.52
CA ARG A 374 37.58 37.10 13.46
C ARG A 374 37.23 37.75 14.80
N ARG A 375 36.51 37.05 15.69
CA ARG A 375 36.21 37.55 17.05
C ARG A 375 37.37 37.38 18.02
N ARG A 376 38.25 36.41 17.77
CA ARG A 376 39.45 36.14 18.60
C ARG A 376 40.68 36.95 18.19
N ARG A 377 40.64 37.58 17.01
CA ARG A 377 41.61 38.58 16.56
C ARG A 377 41.07 39.94 16.91
#